data_AF-A0A2E7KVC1-F1
#
_entry.id   AF-A0A2E7KVC1-F1
#
_cell.length_a   1.000
_cell.length_b   1.000
_cell.length_c   1.000
_cell.angle_alpha   90.00
_cell.angle_beta   90.00
_cell.angle_gamma   90.00
#
_symmetry.space_group_name_H-M   'P 1'
#
loop_
_entity.id
_entity.type
_entity.pdbx_description
1 polymer ?
#
loop_
_entity_poly.entity_id
_entity_poly.type
_entity_poly.pdbx_seq_one_letter_code
_entity_poly.pdbx_strand_id
1 'polypeptide(L)'
;MTSISRISKEKLSDYENEIGKMPEAEDDGRVPIMVRSIRSGDVSEIKLNEISYWGPIRYEIVDNRAYWTATVNYKTTSLFGTFPTEAMALMRNGKVENWLYTGSLEEVP
;
A
#
# COMPACT_ATOMS: atom_id res chain seq x y z
N MET A 1 10.68 10.59 11.66
CA MET A 1 11.08 10.67 10.25
C MET A 1 10.95 9.28 9.69
N THR A 2 9.88 9.02 8.95
CA THR A 2 9.65 7.70 8.35
C THR A 2 10.59 7.51 7.16
N SER A 3 11.19 6.34 7.01
CA SER A 3 12.17 6.06 5.94
C SER A 3 11.79 4.82 5.14
N ILE A 4 12.00 4.87 3.82
CA ILE A 4 11.75 3.75 2.89
C ILE A 4 13.05 3.33 2.22
N SER A 5 13.31 2.02 2.15
CA SER A 5 14.41 1.46 1.35
C SER A 5 13.98 0.19 0.61
N ARG A 6 14.50 0.01 -0.60
CA ARG A 6 14.28 -1.19 -1.43
C ARG A 6 15.34 -2.24 -1.14
N ILE A 7 14.94 -3.50 -1.09
CA ILE A 7 15.85 -4.64 -0.88
C ILE A 7 16.04 -5.43 -2.18
N SER A 8 17.23 -6.00 -2.39
CA SER A 8 17.55 -6.82 -3.55
C SER A 8 16.80 -8.16 -3.55
N LYS A 9 16.51 -8.69 -4.74
CA LYS A 9 15.73 -9.94 -4.89
C LYS A 9 16.39 -11.14 -4.21
N GLU A 10 17.71 -11.15 -4.03
CA GLU A 10 18.44 -12.29 -3.48
C GLU A 10 18.14 -12.59 -2.01
N LYS A 11 17.54 -11.65 -1.27
CA LYS A 11 17.18 -11.84 0.14
C LYS A 11 15.69 -12.08 0.38
N LEU A 12 14.86 -12.12 -0.66
CA LEU A 12 13.40 -12.21 -0.54
C LEU A 12 12.93 -13.47 0.22
N SER A 13 13.60 -14.61 0.05
CA SER A 13 13.22 -15.88 0.70
C SER A 13 13.33 -15.85 2.23
N ASP A 14 14.30 -15.11 2.77
CA ASP A 14 14.50 -15.00 4.22
C ASP A 14 13.37 -14.20 4.86
N TYR A 15 12.78 -13.27 4.10
CA TYR A 15 11.76 -12.35 4.58
C TYR A 15 10.32 -12.81 4.34
N GLU A 16 10.05 -13.70 3.37
CA GLU A 16 8.72 -14.34 3.25
C GLU A 16 8.31 -15.07 4.53
N ASN A 17 9.28 -15.61 5.27
CA ASN A 17 9.04 -16.20 6.59
C ASN A 17 8.65 -15.16 7.66
N GLU A 18 9.05 -13.89 7.50
CA GLU A 18 8.84 -12.82 8.48
C GLU A 18 7.57 -11.99 8.21
N ILE A 19 7.25 -11.77 6.93
CA ILE A 19 6.15 -10.89 6.50
C ILE A 19 5.05 -11.63 5.75
N GLY A 20 5.18 -12.95 5.58
CA GLY A 20 4.27 -13.78 4.81
C GLY A 20 4.54 -13.73 3.31
N LYS A 21 3.79 -14.56 2.57
CA LYS A 21 3.89 -14.68 1.11
C LYS A 21 3.55 -13.36 0.41
N MET A 22 4.19 -13.14 -0.74
CA MET A 22 3.84 -12.03 -1.64
C MET A 22 2.34 -12.05 -1.97
N PRO A 23 1.62 -10.92 -1.83
CA PRO A 23 0.24 -10.83 -2.27
C PRO A 23 0.10 -11.08 -3.77
N GLU A 24 -1.04 -11.62 -4.18
CA GLU A 24 -1.36 -11.79 -5.60
C GLU A 24 -1.98 -10.50 -6.15
N ALA A 25 -1.61 -10.13 -7.38
CA ALA A 25 -2.26 -9.08 -8.13
C ALA A 25 -3.13 -9.70 -9.23
N GLU A 26 -4.32 -9.13 -9.45
CA GLU A 26 -5.20 -9.43 -10.57
C GLU A 26 -4.62 -8.84 -11.87
N ASP A 27 -5.18 -9.24 -13.02
CA ASP A 27 -4.73 -8.78 -14.34
C ASP A 27 -4.81 -7.26 -14.53
N ASP A 28 -5.69 -6.58 -13.78
CA ASP A 28 -5.84 -5.12 -13.77
C ASP A 28 -4.95 -4.40 -12.73
N GLY A 29 -4.08 -5.16 -12.05
CA GLY A 29 -3.17 -4.68 -11.02
C GLY A 29 -3.79 -4.61 -9.62
N ARG A 30 -5.08 -4.87 -9.45
CA ARG A 30 -5.71 -4.90 -8.12
C ARG A 30 -5.07 -5.96 -7.24
N VAL A 31 -4.85 -5.60 -5.98
CA VAL A 31 -4.41 -6.55 -4.97
C VAL A 31 -5.61 -6.86 -4.06
N PRO A 32 -6.14 -8.10 -4.03
CA PRO A 32 -7.38 -8.42 -3.30
C PRO A 32 -7.36 -8.03 -1.81
N ILE A 33 -6.20 -8.10 -1.16
CA ILE A 33 -6.07 -7.72 0.26
C ILE A 33 -6.19 -6.20 0.47
N MET A 34 -5.76 -5.39 -0.49
CA MET A 34 -5.98 -3.93 -0.49
C MET A 34 -7.45 -3.60 -0.72
N VAL A 35 -8.08 -4.26 -1.70
CA VAL A 35 -9.52 -4.11 -1.98
C VAL A 35 -10.35 -4.45 -0.75
N ARG A 36 -10.00 -5.53 -0.05
CA ARG A 36 -10.67 -5.92 1.20
C ARG A 36 -10.50 -4.87 2.29
N SER A 37 -9.29 -4.35 2.49
CA SER A 37 -8.99 -3.31 3.50
C SER A 37 -9.81 -2.02 3.26
N ILE A 38 -9.92 -1.59 2.00
CA ILE A 38 -10.75 -0.43 1.63
C ILE A 38 -12.24 -0.73 1.88
N ARG A 39 -12.71 -1.94 1.57
CA ARG A 39 -14.12 -2.33 1.78
C ARG A 39 -14.50 -2.51 3.25
N SER A 40 -13.56 -2.94 4.10
CA SER A 40 -13.80 -3.05 5.55
C SER A 40 -13.79 -1.70 6.26
N GLY A 41 -13.33 -0.64 5.58
CA GLY A 41 -13.23 0.70 6.16
C GLY A 41 -11.98 0.91 7.01
N ASP A 42 -10.94 0.09 6.82
CA ASP A 42 -9.63 0.28 7.49
C ASP A 42 -8.96 1.59 7.07
N VAL A 43 -9.34 2.11 5.90
CA VAL A 43 -8.95 3.42 5.37
C VAL A 43 -10.20 4.08 4.82
N SER A 44 -10.56 5.24 5.36
CA SER A 44 -11.83 5.89 5.05
C SER A 44 -11.74 6.83 3.85
N GLU A 45 -10.57 7.42 3.59
CA GLU A 45 -10.37 8.36 2.49
C GLU A 45 -10.39 7.68 1.13
N ILE A 46 -9.78 6.50 1.01
CA ILE A 46 -9.62 5.80 -0.27
C ILE A 46 -10.95 5.15 -0.66
N LYS A 47 -11.48 5.48 -1.84
CA LYS A 47 -12.70 4.86 -2.41
C LYS A 47 -12.36 4.07 -3.66
N LEU A 48 -12.82 2.82 -3.74
CA LEU A 48 -12.50 1.92 -4.86
C LEU A 48 -12.87 2.48 -6.23
N ASN A 49 -13.94 3.26 -6.32
CA ASN A 49 -14.41 3.88 -7.56
C ASN A 49 -13.61 5.14 -7.95
N GLU A 50 -12.82 5.70 -7.04
CA GLU A 50 -11.95 6.88 -7.28
C GLU A 50 -10.50 6.47 -7.60
N ILE A 51 -10.16 5.19 -7.47
CA ILE A 51 -8.83 4.68 -7.84
C ILE A 51 -8.70 4.63 -9.36
N SER A 52 -7.70 5.34 -9.86
CA SER A 52 -7.35 5.43 -11.28
C SER A 52 -6.16 4.56 -11.68
N TYR A 53 -5.37 4.09 -10.71
CA TYR A 53 -4.21 3.25 -10.97
C TYR A 53 -3.84 2.40 -9.75
N TRP A 54 -3.42 1.16 -10.00
CA TRP A 54 -2.85 0.23 -9.03
C TRP A 54 -1.37 0.01 -9.34
N GLY A 55 -0.52 0.32 -8.36
CA GLY A 55 0.92 0.17 -8.47
C GLY A 55 1.39 -1.27 -8.31
N PRO A 56 2.60 -1.59 -8.79
CA PRO A 56 3.17 -2.92 -8.64
C PRO A 56 3.46 -3.22 -7.17
N ILE A 57 3.38 -4.51 -6.82
CA ILE A 57 3.80 -5.00 -5.51
C ILE A 57 5.33 -4.94 -5.43
N ARG A 58 5.84 -4.35 -4.34
CA ARG A 58 7.25 -4.20 -4.02
C ARG A 58 7.53 -4.75 -2.63
N TYR A 59 8.82 -4.93 -2.35
CA TYR A 59 9.32 -5.29 -1.05
C TYR A 59 10.15 -4.13 -0.52
N GLU A 60 9.73 -3.55 0.61
CA GLU A 60 10.28 -2.32 1.15
C GLU A 60 10.39 -2.38 2.68
N ILE A 61 11.42 -1.74 3.23
CA ILE A 61 11.53 -1.48 4.67
C ILE A 61 10.92 -0.12 4.95
N VAL A 62 9.91 -0.08 5.83
CA VAL A 62 9.28 1.15 6.33
C VAL A 62 9.44 1.17 7.84
N ASP A 63 10.07 2.21 8.38
CA ASP A 63 10.38 2.33 9.81
C ASP A 63 11.05 1.09 10.41
N ASN A 64 12.13 0.64 9.75
CA ASN A 64 12.93 -0.52 10.14
C ASN A 64 12.13 -1.84 10.19
N ARG A 65 10.95 -1.90 9.57
CA ARG A 65 10.13 -3.10 9.45
C ARG A 65 9.90 -3.44 7.99
N ALA A 66 9.97 -4.72 7.67
CA ALA A 66 9.72 -5.23 6.33
C ALA A 66 8.21 -5.27 6.01
N TYR A 67 7.86 -4.91 4.77
CA TYR A 67 6.51 -4.97 4.23
C TYR A 67 6.51 -5.38 2.75
N TRP A 68 5.44 -6.03 2.35
CA TRP A 68 4.97 -5.93 0.97
C TRP A 68 4.28 -4.58 0.82
N THR A 69 4.61 -3.83 -0.22
CA THR A 69 4.01 -2.52 -0.48
C THR A 69 3.42 -2.48 -1.88
N ALA A 70 2.34 -1.71 -2.04
CA ALA A 70 1.77 -1.39 -3.35
C ALA A 70 1.04 -0.06 -3.25
N THR A 71 1.04 0.72 -4.33
CA THR A 71 0.43 2.05 -4.34
C THR A 71 -0.93 2.07 -5.03
N VAL A 72 -1.74 3.07 -4.72
CA VAL A 72 -2.93 3.44 -5.48
C VAL A 72 -2.91 4.93 -5.77
N ASN A 73 -3.28 5.31 -6.99
CA ASN A 73 -3.57 6.71 -7.31
C ASN A 73 -5.07 6.91 -7.32
N TYR A 74 -5.55 7.90 -6.58
CA TYR A 74 -6.97 8.23 -6.48
C TYR A 74 -7.17 9.73 -6.41
N LYS A 75 -8.41 10.16 -6.61
CA LYS A 75 -8.81 11.54 -6.36
C LYS A 75 -9.33 11.66 -4.94
N THR A 76 -8.82 12.63 -4.18
CA THR A 76 -9.40 13.03 -2.89
C THR A 76 -9.97 14.43 -3.01
N THR A 77 -11.11 14.69 -2.37
CA THR A 77 -11.80 15.97 -2.39
C THR A 77 -11.78 16.56 -0.98
N SER A 78 -11.24 17.78 -0.86
CA SER A 78 -11.27 18.58 0.36
C SER A 78 -11.99 19.90 0.12
N LEU A 79 -12.07 20.74 1.17
CA LEU A 79 -12.57 22.12 1.07
C LEU A 79 -11.78 22.99 0.07
N PHE A 80 -10.54 22.61 -0.25
CA PHE A 80 -9.66 23.35 -1.15
C PHE A 80 -9.66 22.81 -2.59
N GLY A 81 -10.54 21.86 -2.89
CA GLY A 81 -10.68 21.25 -4.22
C GLY A 81 -10.35 19.76 -4.25
N THR A 82 -10.27 19.23 -5.46
CA THR A 82 -9.94 17.82 -5.72
C THR A 82 -8.54 17.70 -6.27
N PHE A 83 -7.73 16.81 -5.69
CA PHE A 83 -6.35 16.62 -6.08
C PHE A 83 -6.03 15.14 -6.30
N PRO A 84 -5.10 14.83 -7.22
CA PRO A 84 -4.55 13.49 -7.35
C PRO A 84 -3.70 13.19 -6.12
N THR A 85 -3.94 12.03 -5.53
CA THR A 85 -3.23 11.55 -4.34
C THR A 85 -2.72 10.15 -4.60
N GLU A 86 -1.53 9.86 -4.10
CA GLU A 86 -0.95 8.52 -4.08
C GLU A 86 -0.82 8.05 -2.63
N ALA A 87 -1.37 6.87 -2.36
CA ALA A 87 -1.23 6.18 -1.08
C ALA A 87 -0.54 4.82 -1.29
N MET A 88 0.16 4.36 -0.27
CA MET A 88 0.87 3.08 -0.23
C MET A 88 0.28 2.20 0.87
N ALA A 89 -0.16 1.00 0.51
CA ALA A 89 -0.52 -0.02 1.48
C ALA A 89 0.73 -0.70 2.04
N LEU A 90 0.80 -0.86 3.35
CA LEU A 90 1.79 -1.68 4.05
C LEU A 90 1.16 -3.03 4.37
N MET A 91 1.68 -4.12 3.80
CA MET A 91 1.08 -5.44 3.87
C MET A 91 2.00 -6.47 4.52
N ARG A 92 1.47 -7.22 5.48
CA ARG A 92 2.11 -8.38 6.12
C ARG A 92 1.08 -9.46 6.39
N ASN A 93 1.49 -10.72 6.31
CA ASN A 93 0.70 -11.89 6.72
C ASN A 93 -0.71 -11.90 6.13
N GLY A 94 -0.83 -11.52 4.84
CA GLY A 94 -2.09 -11.55 4.10
C GLY A 94 -3.09 -10.45 4.44
N LYS A 95 -2.67 -9.38 5.14
CA LYS A 95 -3.51 -8.20 5.45
C LYS A 95 -2.77 -6.90 5.17
N VAL A 96 -3.52 -5.82 5.00
CA VAL A 96 -2.98 -4.46 5.09
C VAL A 96 -2.92 -4.10 6.58
N GLU A 97 -1.76 -3.61 7.03
CA GLU A 97 -1.56 -3.15 8.40
C GLU A 97 -1.67 -1.62 8.52
N ASN A 98 -1.35 -0.89 7.45
CA ASN A 98 -1.50 0.56 7.40
C ASN A 98 -1.56 1.07 5.94
N TRP A 99 -2.07 2.29 5.74
CA TRP A 99 -2.00 3.05 4.51
C TRP A 99 -1.25 4.35 4.77
N LEU A 100 -0.26 4.68 3.93
CA LEU A 100 0.53 5.91 4.08
C LEU A 100 0.44 6.78 2.83
N TYR A 101 0.37 8.10 2.97
CA TYR A 101 0.61 9.01 1.85
C TYR A 101 2.06 8.87 1.40
N THR A 102 2.31 8.67 0.10
CA THR A 102 3.71 8.47 -0.37
C THR A 102 4.57 9.73 -0.26
N GLY A 103 3.93 10.92 -0.26
CA GLY A 103 4.63 12.21 -0.16
C GLY A 103 5.08 12.58 1.26
N SER A 104 4.32 12.20 2.30
CA SER A 104 4.61 12.57 3.70
C SER A 104 4.93 11.38 4.60
N LEU A 105 4.55 10.17 4.19
CA LEU A 105 4.57 8.94 4.98
C LEU A 105 3.72 9.01 6.26
N GLU A 106 2.76 9.93 6.27
CA GLU A 106 1.71 9.99 7.29
C GLU A 106 0.60 8.99 6.95
N GLU A 107 -0.09 8.55 8.00
CA GLU A 107 -1.23 7.64 7.88
C GLU A 107 -2.38 8.28 7.10
N VAL A 108 -2.96 7.51 6.18
CA VAL A 108 -4.16 7.89 5.45
C VAL A 108 -5.37 7.55 6.33
N PRO A 109 -6.25 8.52 6.62
CA PRO A 109 -7.42 8.30 7.45
C PRO A 109 -8.49 7.43 6.78
#